data_AF-A0A937UM94-F1
#
_entry.id   AF-A0A937UM94-F1
#
_cell.length_a   1.000
_cell.length_b   1.000
_cell.length_c   1.000
_cell.angle_alpha   90.00
_cell.angle_beta   90.00
_cell.angle_gamma   90.00
#
_symmetry.space_group_name_H-M   'P 1'
#
loop_
_entity.id
_entity.type
_entity.pdbx_description
1 polymer ?
#
loop_
_entity_poly.entity_id
_entity_poly.type
_entity_poly.pdbx_seq_one_letter_code
_entity_poly.pdbx_strand_id
1 'polypeptide(L)'
;MISSVELAPLRAALRLVQRDLDAGSPSGPGLDAEPGAEGLDAGGEAVVAGTGRFRLVATEQGVFVALPDGRFWVGGAGALPLADPRGEHADSAAATVAVAMGAQECLSELLWHRWPRCPEHGATLRAETADGEAVWCCGVGHRVAAVGGLARAMTRPPASPGTGVPAAVQDERPGPDAAGAAGVDADGANGTEPEVV
;
A
#
# COMPACT_ATOMS: atom_id res chain seq x y z
N MET A 1 22.67 -13.45 -14.24
CA MET A 1 22.14 -12.39 -15.13
C MET A 1 20.63 -12.61 -15.22
N ILE A 2 19.85 -11.66 -14.70
CA ILE A 2 18.38 -11.73 -14.74
C ILE A 2 17.92 -11.42 -16.18
N SER A 3 17.07 -12.26 -16.74
CA SER A 3 16.53 -12.12 -18.10
C SER A 3 15.60 -10.91 -18.20
N SER A 4 15.54 -10.27 -19.38
CA SER A 4 14.63 -9.13 -19.61
C SER A 4 13.14 -9.52 -19.42
N VAL A 5 12.80 -10.80 -19.58
CA VAL A 5 11.46 -11.37 -19.34
C VAL A 5 11.14 -11.42 -17.85
N GLU A 6 12.11 -11.81 -17.02
CA GLU A 6 11.98 -11.87 -15.55
C GLU A 6 11.77 -10.46 -14.95
N LEU A 7 12.27 -9.42 -15.63
CA LEU A 7 12.09 -8.02 -15.22
C LEU A 7 10.74 -7.41 -15.66
N ALA A 8 9.94 -8.08 -16.50
CA ALA A 8 8.71 -7.50 -17.01
C ALA A 8 7.65 -7.23 -15.91
N PRO A 9 7.38 -8.16 -14.97
CA PRO A 9 6.46 -7.91 -13.86
C PRO A 9 6.94 -6.78 -12.96
N LEU A 10 8.25 -6.73 -12.66
CA LEU A 10 8.85 -5.66 -11.86
C LEU A 10 8.70 -4.28 -12.54
N ARG A 11 8.95 -4.19 -13.85
CA ARG A 11 8.74 -2.95 -14.60
C ARG A 11 7.27 -2.51 -14.60
N ALA A 12 6.33 -3.47 -14.67
CA ALA A 12 4.91 -3.16 -14.57
C ALA A 12 4.55 -2.64 -13.16
N ALA A 13 5.00 -3.31 -12.11
CA ALA A 13 4.83 -2.91 -10.72
C ALA A 13 5.36 -1.50 -10.45
N LEU A 14 6.59 -1.19 -10.87
CA LEU A 14 7.20 0.14 -10.73
C LEU A 14 6.35 1.24 -11.37
N ARG A 15 5.76 0.99 -12.56
CA ARG A 15 4.89 1.97 -13.22
C ARG A 15 3.59 2.21 -12.46
N LEU A 16 3.00 1.17 -11.87
CA LEU A 16 1.77 1.31 -11.07
C LEU A 16 2.04 2.13 -9.81
N VAL A 17 3.08 1.78 -9.05
CA VAL A 17 3.43 2.50 -7.83
C VAL A 17 3.89 3.93 -8.12
N GLN A 18 4.64 4.15 -9.22
CA GLN A 18 5.03 5.50 -9.65
C GLN A 18 3.80 6.36 -9.96
N ARG A 19 2.79 5.80 -10.63
CA ARG A 19 1.56 6.54 -10.94
C ARG A 19 0.83 6.99 -9.68
N ASP A 20 0.80 6.15 -8.65
CA ASP A 20 0.24 6.51 -7.36
C ASP A 20 1.08 7.56 -6.62
N LEU A 21 2.40 7.47 -6.73
CA LEU A 21 3.32 8.45 -6.16
C LEU A 21 3.10 9.83 -6.77
N ASP A 22 2.93 9.88 -8.10
CA ASP A 22 2.59 11.09 -8.84
C ASP A 22 1.21 11.65 -8.47
N ALA A 23 0.29 10.81 -7.97
CA ALA A 23 -1.05 11.21 -7.54
C ALA A 23 -1.09 11.83 -6.14
N GLY A 24 -0.24 11.31 -5.24
CA GLY A 24 -0.16 11.78 -3.85
C GLY A 24 0.87 12.88 -3.63
N SER A 25 1.76 13.13 -4.58
CA SER A 25 2.68 14.26 -4.52
C SER A 25 1.84 15.52 -4.71
N PRO A 26 1.73 16.40 -3.69
CA PRO A 26 1.09 17.68 -3.91
C PRO A 26 1.85 18.32 -5.06
N SER A 27 1.15 18.71 -6.13
CA SER A 27 1.68 19.72 -7.02
C SER A 27 1.78 20.97 -6.17
N GLY A 28 2.87 21.09 -5.40
CA GLY A 28 3.19 22.31 -4.69
C GLY A 28 3.27 23.41 -5.75
N PRO A 29 2.92 24.66 -5.41
CA PRO A 29 3.44 25.76 -6.20
C PRO A 29 4.94 25.51 -6.31
N GLY A 30 5.47 25.53 -7.54
CA GLY A 30 6.90 25.38 -7.75
C GLY A 30 7.60 26.21 -6.69
N LEU A 31 8.56 25.63 -5.97
CA LEU A 31 9.40 26.39 -5.06
C LEU A 31 9.85 27.61 -5.87
N ASP A 32 9.23 28.76 -5.61
CA ASP A 32 9.51 29.97 -6.35
C ASP A 32 11.00 30.20 -6.11
N ALA A 33 11.75 30.07 -7.20
CA ALA A 33 13.14 30.42 -7.22
C ALA A 33 13.19 31.90 -6.86
N GLU A 34 13.48 32.21 -5.60
CA GLU A 34 13.90 33.54 -5.20
C GLU A 34 15.17 33.86 -6.02
N PRO A 35 15.15 34.82 -6.95
CA PRO A 35 16.35 35.22 -7.66
C PRO A 35 17.09 36.19 -6.74
N GLY A 36 17.94 35.67 -5.86
CA GLY A 36 18.51 36.49 -4.80
C GLY A 36 19.76 35.94 -4.13
N ALA A 37 20.80 35.60 -4.90
CA ALA A 37 22.18 35.65 -4.41
C ALA A 37 23.17 35.70 -5.59
N GLU A 38 23.42 36.90 -6.09
CA GLU A 38 24.68 37.17 -6.78
C GLU A 38 25.80 37.20 -5.74
N GLY A 39 26.76 36.29 -5.86
CA GLY A 39 27.91 36.20 -4.96
C GLY A 39 28.76 34.96 -5.23
N LEU A 40 29.72 35.12 -6.15
CA LEU A 40 30.93 34.33 -6.45
C LEU A 40 31.36 33.36 -5.31
N ASP A 41 31.64 32.07 -5.56
CA ASP A 41 32.93 31.61 -6.09
C ASP A 41 32.90 30.19 -6.70
N ALA A 42 33.85 29.98 -7.60
CA ALA A 42 33.98 28.84 -8.52
C ALA A 42 34.47 27.54 -7.89
N GLY A 43 33.82 26.42 -8.24
CA GLY A 43 34.40 25.08 -8.12
C GLY A 43 33.39 23.94 -7.90
N GLY A 44 32.73 23.48 -8.98
CA GLY A 44 32.07 22.16 -9.17
C GLY A 44 31.11 21.70 -8.05
N GLU A 45 29.81 21.60 -8.20
CA GLU A 45 28.99 21.10 -9.30
C GLU A 45 27.65 21.82 -9.16
N ALA A 46 27.21 22.53 -10.19
CA ALA A 46 25.92 23.20 -10.17
C ALA A 46 24.82 22.13 -10.21
N VAL A 47 24.38 21.66 -9.05
CA VAL A 47 23.20 20.84 -8.93
C VAL A 47 22.02 21.73 -9.28
N VAL A 48 21.58 21.64 -10.54
CA VAL A 48 20.33 22.21 -10.98
C VAL A 48 19.25 21.58 -10.11
N ALA A 49 18.67 22.37 -9.20
CA ALA A 49 17.50 21.98 -8.43
C ALA A 49 16.36 21.71 -9.41
N GLY A 50 16.25 20.46 -9.85
CA GLY A 50 15.12 20.02 -10.63
C GLY A 50 13.86 20.23 -9.82
N THR A 51 12.83 20.78 -10.45
CA THR A 51 11.43 20.84 -9.98
C THR A 51 10.82 19.43 -9.86
N GLY A 52 11.63 18.45 -9.46
CA GLY A 52 11.48 17.04 -9.75
C GLY A 52 10.54 16.35 -8.77
N ARG A 53 9.83 15.37 -9.30
CA ARG A 53 9.04 14.42 -8.53
C ARG A 53 9.94 13.26 -8.11
N PHE A 54 9.62 12.61 -7.00
CA PHE A 54 10.24 11.33 -6.64
C PHE A 54 10.02 10.31 -7.76
N ARG A 55 11.06 9.53 -8.09
CA ARG A 55 10.95 8.46 -9.08
C ARG A 55 11.38 7.12 -8.50
N LEU A 56 10.65 6.07 -8.81
CA LEU A 56 11.04 4.71 -8.47
C LEU A 56 11.99 4.16 -9.53
N VAL A 57 13.10 3.60 -9.07
CA VAL A 57 14.13 2.99 -9.91
C VAL A 57 14.44 1.61 -9.33
N ALA A 58 14.52 0.60 -10.18
CA ALA A 58 15.02 -0.71 -9.77
C ALA A 58 16.43 -0.94 -10.32
N THR A 59 17.29 -1.49 -9.47
CA THR A 59 18.62 -1.99 -9.82
C THR A 59 18.72 -3.44 -9.36
N GLU A 60 19.79 -4.15 -9.70
CA GLU A 60 20.01 -5.52 -9.22
C GLU A 60 20.01 -5.64 -7.67
N GLN A 61 20.25 -4.53 -6.97
CA GLN A 61 20.31 -4.48 -5.51
C GLN A 61 18.93 -4.29 -4.86
N GLY A 62 17.91 -3.82 -5.59
CA GLY A 62 16.64 -3.45 -4.99
C GLY A 62 15.83 -2.40 -5.73
N VAL A 63 14.76 -1.93 -5.08
CA VAL A 63 14.01 -0.75 -5.50
C VAL A 63 14.49 0.46 -4.70
N PHE A 64 14.65 1.59 -5.37
CA PHE A 64 15.16 2.83 -4.82
C PHE A 64 14.25 3.99 -5.21
N VAL A 65 14.25 5.03 -4.36
CA VAL A 65 13.65 6.32 -4.68
C VAL A 65 14.75 7.26 -5.16
N ALA A 66 14.67 7.65 -6.43
CA ALA A 66 15.43 8.76 -6.96
C ALA A 66 14.80 10.08 -6.51
N LEU A 67 15.64 10.94 -5.93
CA LEU A 67 15.32 12.26 -5.46
C LEU A 67 15.28 13.26 -6.64
N PRO A 68 14.64 14.44 -6.46
CA PRO A 68 14.55 15.46 -7.50
C PRO A 68 15.90 15.97 -8.03
N ASP A 69 16.94 15.87 -7.21
CA ASP A 69 18.32 16.25 -7.53
C ASP A 69 19.11 15.16 -8.27
N GLY A 70 18.46 14.03 -8.60
CA GLY A 70 19.07 12.90 -9.31
C GLY A 70 19.83 11.91 -8.41
N ARG A 71 19.95 12.17 -7.11
CA ARG A 71 20.53 11.20 -6.16
C ARG A 71 19.52 10.11 -5.81
N PHE A 72 20.02 8.99 -5.28
CA PHE A 72 19.18 7.89 -4.80
C PHE A 72 19.14 7.87 -3.28
N TRP A 73 17.96 7.58 -2.72
CA TRP A 73 17.84 7.30 -1.29
C TRP A 73 18.51 5.97 -0.97
N VAL A 74 19.50 6.02 -0.06
CA VAL A 74 20.34 4.87 0.31
C VAL A 74 19.69 3.93 1.31
N GLY A 75 18.64 4.35 2.03
CA GLY A 75 17.79 3.49 2.87
C GLY A 75 16.83 2.62 2.05
N GLY A 76 17.26 2.21 0.85
CA GLY A 76 16.43 1.62 -0.20
C GLY A 76 15.60 0.42 0.23
N ALA A 77 14.60 0.13 -0.59
CA ALA A 77 13.62 -0.93 -0.39
C ALA A 77 14.17 -2.32 -0.71
N GLY A 78 15.03 -2.85 0.18
CA GLY A 78 15.39 -4.26 0.26
C GLY A 78 15.80 -4.95 -1.06
N ALA A 79 15.92 -6.28 -1.02
CA ALA A 79 16.19 -7.07 -2.21
C ALA A 79 14.97 -7.09 -3.15
N LEU A 80 15.22 -7.14 -4.47
CA LEU A 80 14.15 -7.23 -5.45
C LEU A 80 13.30 -8.51 -5.24
N PRO A 81 11.96 -8.42 -5.32
CA PRO A 81 11.05 -9.57 -5.19
C PRO A 81 11.00 -10.38 -6.50
N LEU A 82 12.16 -10.69 -7.10
CA LEU A 82 12.24 -11.24 -8.45
C LEU A 82 12.14 -12.78 -8.51
N ALA A 83 12.35 -13.48 -7.40
CA ALA A 83 12.25 -14.93 -7.36
C ALA A 83 11.94 -15.42 -5.95
N ASP A 84 10.98 -16.35 -5.84
CA ASP A 84 11.02 -17.32 -4.73
C ASP A 84 12.37 -18.05 -4.80
N PRO A 85 13.06 -18.35 -3.67
CA PRO A 85 14.24 -19.23 -3.66
C PRO A 85 14.07 -20.56 -4.41
N ARG A 86 12.83 -20.98 -4.72
CA ARG A 86 12.47 -22.14 -5.56
C ARG A 86 12.49 -21.88 -7.07
N GLY A 87 12.77 -20.65 -7.52
CA GLY A 87 12.85 -20.30 -8.95
C GLY A 87 11.50 -20.07 -9.64
N GLU A 88 10.41 -19.94 -8.87
CA GLU A 88 9.12 -19.54 -9.41
C GLU A 88 9.07 -18.02 -9.58
N HIS A 89 8.56 -17.56 -10.72
CA HIS A 89 8.39 -16.14 -11.00
C HIS A 89 7.40 -15.57 -9.98
N ALA A 90 7.76 -14.47 -9.33
CA ALA A 90 6.85 -13.80 -8.41
C ALA A 90 5.56 -13.41 -9.15
N ASP A 91 4.42 -13.80 -8.59
CA ASP A 91 3.10 -13.36 -9.04
C ASP A 91 3.08 -11.82 -9.21
N SER A 92 2.45 -11.33 -10.27
CA SER A 92 2.47 -9.90 -10.62
C SER A 92 1.85 -9.03 -9.51
N ALA A 93 0.86 -9.55 -8.78
CA ALA A 93 0.29 -8.84 -7.63
C ALA A 93 1.28 -8.81 -6.46
N ALA A 94 1.91 -9.95 -6.13
CA ALA A 94 2.95 -10.01 -5.10
C ALA A 94 4.13 -9.08 -5.39
N ALA A 95 4.63 -9.05 -6.63
CA ALA A 95 5.68 -8.12 -7.06
C ALA A 95 5.24 -6.66 -6.89
N THR A 96 3.99 -6.35 -7.22
CA THR A 96 3.43 -4.99 -7.06
C THR A 96 3.33 -4.59 -5.58
N VAL A 97 2.87 -5.50 -4.72
CA VAL A 97 2.81 -5.27 -3.26
C VAL A 97 4.21 -5.03 -2.69
N ALA A 98 5.19 -5.84 -3.07
CA ALA A 98 6.56 -5.69 -2.59
C ALA A 98 7.20 -4.35 -3.03
N VAL A 99 7.04 -3.94 -4.30
CA VAL A 99 7.49 -2.62 -4.77
C VAL A 99 6.76 -1.50 -4.03
N ALA A 100 5.46 -1.63 -3.82
CA ALA A 100 4.65 -0.64 -3.12
C ALA A 100 5.14 -0.46 -1.68
N MET A 101 5.21 -1.54 -0.90
CA MET A 101 5.72 -1.54 0.48
C MET A 101 7.12 -0.94 0.57
N GLY A 102 8.01 -1.33 -0.33
CA GLY A 102 9.35 -0.78 -0.44
C GLY A 102 9.37 0.74 -0.65
N ALA A 103 8.56 1.24 -1.58
CA ALA A 103 8.39 2.68 -1.77
C ALA A 103 7.85 3.36 -0.51
N GLN A 104 6.93 2.73 0.24
CA GLN A 104 6.41 3.29 1.49
C GLN A 104 7.48 3.43 2.57
N GLU A 105 8.35 2.44 2.72
CA GLU A 105 9.46 2.46 3.67
C GLU A 105 10.40 3.63 3.35
N CYS A 106 10.87 3.71 2.10
CA CYS A 106 11.73 4.80 1.64
C CYS A 106 11.07 6.18 1.85
N LEU A 107 9.80 6.32 1.45
CA LEU A 107 9.10 7.61 1.55
C LEU A 107 8.77 7.98 2.99
N SER A 108 8.55 7.01 3.88
CA SER A 108 8.34 7.29 5.30
C SER A 108 9.59 7.90 5.94
N GLU A 109 10.77 7.44 5.54
CA GLU A 109 12.05 8.00 5.97
C GLU A 109 12.33 9.38 5.36
N LEU A 110 11.97 9.57 4.08
CA LEU A 110 12.20 10.82 3.37
C LEU A 110 11.25 11.95 3.79
N LEU A 111 9.96 11.63 3.96
CA LEU A 111 8.91 12.62 4.16
C LEU A 111 8.53 12.80 5.63
N TRP A 112 9.02 11.91 6.50
CA TRP A 112 8.62 11.82 7.92
C TRP A 112 7.10 11.71 8.13
N HIS A 113 6.39 11.32 7.07
CA HIS A 113 4.98 10.98 7.09
C HIS A 113 4.78 9.76 6.21
N ARG A 114 3.79 8.92 6.57
CA ARG A 114 3.51 7.71 5.82
C ARG A 114 2.69 8.01 4.57
N TRP A 115 3.18 7.59 3.41
CA TRP A 115 2.50 7.63 2.12
C TRP A 115 2.13 6.19 1.67
N PRO A 116 1.01 5.97 0.96
CA PRO A 116 -0.09 6.91 0.73
C PRO A 116 -1.04 6.97 1.94
N ARG A 117 -1.92 7.98 1.97
CA ARG A 117 -2.94 8.14 3.03
C ARG A 117 -4.34 7.89 2.46
N CYS A 118 -5.19 7.28 3.26
CA CYS A 118 -6.60 7.08 2.98
C CYS A 118 -7.30 8.44 2.90
N PRO A 119 -8.01 8.76 1.81
CA PRO A 119 -8.71 10.04 1.70
C PRO A 119 -9.86 10.16 2.70
N GLU A 120 -10.45 9.05 3.15
CA GLU A 120 -11.58 9.05 4.08
C GLU A 120 -11.12 9.11 5.55
N HIS A 121 -10.17 8.25 5.94
CA HIS A 121 -9.79 8.09 7.34
C HIS A 121 -8.49 8.82 7.72
N GLY A 122 -7.73 9.34 6.74
CA GLY A 122 -6.39 9.88 6.95
C GLY A 122 -5.34 8.86 7.42
N ALA A 123 -5.72 7.60 7.62
CA ALA A 123 -4.83 6.51 7.99
C ALA A 123 -3.88 6.17 6.85
N THR A 124 -2.70 5.65 7.17
CA THR A 124 -1.78 5.09 6.17
C THR A 124 -2.44 3.92 5.44
N LEU A 125 -2.32 3.91 4.12
CA LEU A 125 -2.67 2.76 3.30
C LEU A 125 -1.52 1.77 3.30
N ARG A 126 -1.82 0.48 3.30
CA ARG A 126 -0.85 -0.61 3.12
C ARG A 126 -1.19 -1.33 1.82
N ALA A 127 -0.17 -1.69 1.06
CA ALA A 127 -0.36 -2.54 -0.10
C ALA A 127 -0.56 -3.99 0.34
N GLU A 128 -1.57 -4.65 -0.20
CA GLU A 128 -1.93 -6.03 0.12
C GLU A 128 -2.36 -6.77 -1.16
N THR A 129 -2.29 -8.09 -1.16
CA THR A 129 -2.88 -8.92 -2.22
C THR A 129 -4.30 -9.29 -1.82
N ALA A 130 -5.28 -8.92 -2.65
CA ALA A 130 -6.68 -9.31 -2.49
C ALA A 130 -7.26 -9.73 -3.84
N ASP A 131 -7.90 -10.91 -3.89
CA ASP A 131 -8.51 -11.46 -5.11
C ASP A 131 -7.53 -11.58 -6.31
N GLY A 132 -6.24 -11.81 -6.04
CA GLY A 132 -5.20 -11.86 -7.07
C GLY A 132 -4.75 -10.49 -7.59
N GLU A 133 -5.18 -9.39 -6.96
CA GLU A 133 -4.79 -8.02 -7.30
C GLU A 133 -4.01 -7.37 -6.16
N ALA A 134 -3.09 -6.47 -6.51
CA ALA A 134 -2.46 -5.59 -5.53
C ALA A 134 -3.38 -4.40 -5.24
N VAL A 135 -3.72 -4.19 -3.97
CA VAL A 135 -4.69 -3.18 -3.52
C VAL A 135 -4.15 -2.36 -2.35
N TRP A 136 -4.63 -1.13 -2.24
CA TRP A 136 -4.40 -0.27 -1.09
C TRP A 136 -5.52 -0.42 -0.07
N CYS A 137 -5.18 -0.85 1.14
CA CYS A 137 -6.11 -1.00 2.26
C CYS A 137 -5.69 -0.09 3.41
N CYS A 138 -6.63 0.51 4.13
CA CYS A 138 -6.31 1.19 5.39
C CYS A 138 -6.49 0.24 6.59
N GLY A 139 -5.94 0.61 7.74
CA GLY A 139 -5.96 -0.22 8.95
C GLY A 139 -7.33 -0.57 9.54
N VAL A 140 -8.43 0.01 9.01
CA VAL A 140 -9.81 -0.36 9.37
C VAL A 140 -10.45 -1.32 8.34
N GLY A 141 -9.67 -1.87 7.41
CA GLY A 141 -10.14 -2.84 6.41
C GLY A 141 -10.80 -2.23 5.16
N HIS A 142 -10.84 -0.89 5.04
CA HIS A 142 -11.35 -0.26 3.82
C HIS A 142 -10.32 -0.38 2.69
N ARG A 143 -10.68 -1.15 1.65
CA ARG A 143 -10.01 -1.24 0.34
C ARG A 143 -10.30 0.01 -0.50
N VAL A 144 -9.29 0.86 -0.65
CA VAL A 144 -9.42 2.19 -1.28
C VAL A 144 -9.30 2.11 -2.80
N ALA A 145 -8.31 1.38 -3.32
CA ALA A 145 -8.06 1.28 -4.76
C ALA A 145 -7.15 0.09 -5.08
N ALA A 146 -7.14 -0.35 -6.34
CA ALA A 146 -6.00 -1.11 -6.87
C ALA A 146 -4.74 -0.24 -6.85
N VAL A 147 -3.56 -0.85 -6.74
CA VAL A 147 -2.28 -0.15 -6.89
C VAL A 147 -2.16 0.39 -8.33
N GLY A 148 -1.78 1.66 -8.46
CA GLY A 148 -1.85 2.46 -9.68
C GLY A 148 -3.21 3.15 -9.91
N GLY A 149 -4.15 3.03 -8.97
CA GLY A 149 -5.50 3.59 -9.04
C GLY A 149 -5.77 4.74 -8.07
N LEU A 150 -4.80 5.17 -7.24
CA LEU A 150 -5.06 6.12 -6.15
C LEU A 150 -5.56 7.49 -6.63
N ALA A 151 -5.04 8.00 -7.75
CA ALA A 151 -5.50 9.27 -8.32
C ALA A 151 -7.03 9.30 -8.50
N ARG A 152 -7.59 8.21 -9.02
CA ARG A 152 -9.04 8.10 -9.26
C ARG A 152 -9.81 8.04 -7.95
N ALA A 153 -9.33 7.28 -6.98
CA ALA A 153 -9.96 7.18 -5.66
C ALA A 153 -9.93 8.51 -4.90
N MET A 154 -8.85 9.29 -5.02
CA MET A 154 -8.70 10.61 -4.38
C MET A 154 -9.61 11.69 -4.98
N THR A 155 -9.94 11.59 -6.28
CA THR A 155 -10.88 12.51 -6.94
C THR A 155 -12.34 12.17 -6.71
N ARG A 156 -12.63 10.96 -6.21
CA ARG A 156 -14.00 10.53 -5.92
C ARG A 156 -14.47 11.26 -4.66
N PRO A 157 -15.59 12.00 -4.70
CA PRO A 157 -16.19 12.54 -3.49
C PRO A 157 -16.41 11.39 -2.49
N PRO A 158 -16.13 11.59 -1.19
CA PRO A 158 -16.46 10.59 -0.19
C PRO A 158 -17.95 10.27 -0.36
N ALA A 159 -18.29 8.99 -0.45
CA ALA A 159 -19.70 8.61 -0.42
C ALA A 159 -20.25 9.19 0.88
N SER A 160 -21.31 10.01 0.80
CA SER A 160 -21.99 10.46 2.00
C SER A 160 -22.25 9.23 2.87
N PRO A 161 -21.93 9.26 4.17
CA PRO A 161 -22.27 8.14 5.04
C PRO A 161 -23.77 7.96 4.87
N GLY A 162 -24.15 6.88 4.18
CA GLY A 162 -25.54 6.61 3.91
C GLY A 162 -26.21 6.59 5.27
N THR A 163 -27.19 7.47 5.45
CA THR A 163 -28.19 7.33 6.49
C THR A 163 -28.82 5.97 6.23
N GLY A 164 -28.24 4.92 6.81
CA GLY A 164 -28.87 3.64 6.99
C GLY A 164 -30.06 3.95 7.87
N VAL A 165 -31.20 4.16 7.23
CA VAL A 165 -32.49 3.99 7.88
C VAL A 165 -32.42 2.55 8.41
N PRO A 166 -32.41 2.33 9.74
CA PRO A 166 -32.56 0.98 10.23
C PRO A 166 -33.89 0.48 9.66
N ALA A 167 -33.81 -0.61 8.89
CA ALA A 167 -34.98 -1.36 8.49
C ALA A 167 -35.83 -1.54 9.75
N ALA A 168 -37.06 -1.07 9.68
CA ALA A 168 -38.03 -1.16 10.75
C ALA A 168 -37.98 -2.57 11.36
N VAL A 169 -37.74 -2.62 12.66
CA VAL A 169 -38.00 -3.78 13.50
C VAL A 169 -39.43 -4.22 13.19
N GLN A 170 -39.57 -5.35 12.49
CA GLN A 170 -40.83 -6.05 12.46
C GLN A 170 -41.01 -6.65 13.85
N ASP A 171 -41.86 -5.99 14.63
CA ASP A 171 -42.47 -6.47 15.86
C ASP A 171 -43.35 -7.67 15.50
N GLU A 172 -42.73 -8.84 15.34
CA GLU A 172 -43.44 -10.12 15.34
C GLU A 172 -43.45 -10.65 16.77
N ARG A 173 -44.55 -10.35 17.48
CA ARG A 173 -44.89 -10.98 18.76
C ARG A 173 -45.20 -12.46 18.51
N PRO A 174 -44.48 -13.42 19.11
CA PRO A 174 -44.90 -14.81 19.12
C PRO A 174 -45.99 -14.98 20.17
N GLY A 175 -47.16 -15.45 19.76
CA GLY A 175 -48.23 -15.86 20.67
C GLY A 175 -47.81 -17.06 21.53
N PRO A 176 -48.33 -17.19 22.76
CA PRO A 176 -48.09 -18.37 23.58
C PRO A 176 -49.01 -19.50 23.12
N ASP A 177 -48.46 -20.68 22.85
CA ASP A 177 -48.93 -21.91 23.49
C ASP A 177 -48.19 -23.19 23.04
N ALA A 178 -48.14 -24.10 24.00
CA ALA A 178 -48.05 -25.56 23.90
C ALA A 178 -46.67 -26.23 23.69
N ALA A 179 -46.09 -26.59 24.85
CA ALA A 179 -45.85 -27.97 25.29
C ALA A 179 -45.21 -28.99 24.31
N GLY A 180 -44.09 -29.56 24.74
CA GLY A 180 -43.58 -30.82 24.20
C GLY A 180 -42.26 -31.23 24.84
N ALA A 181 -42.35 -32.10 25.85
CA ALA A 181 -41.22 -32.70 26.55
C ALA A 181 -40.57 -33.85 25.75
N ALA A 182 -39.25 -33.99 25.89
CA ALA A 182 -38.40 -35.19 25.84
C ALA A 182 -36.98 -34.68 25.50
N GLY A 183 -35.96 -34.80 26.33
CA GLY A 183 -35.44 -36.04 26.91
C GLY A 183 -34.15 -36.38 26.16
N VAL A 184 -32.98 -36.16 26.78
CA VAL A 184 -31.71 -36.80 26.40
C VAL A 184 -30.75 -36.76 27.58
N ASP A 185 -30.58 -37.93 28.22
CA ASP A 185 -29.37 -38.32 28.91
C ASP A 185 -28.25 -38.53 27.87
N ALA A 186 -27.04 -38.04 28.16
CA ALA A 186 -25.81 -38.57 27.57
C ALA A 186 -24.62 -38.23 28.47
N ASP A 187 -24.34 -39.19 29.35
CA ASP A 187 -23.05 -39.49 29.95
C ASP A 187 -21.97 -39.62 28.85
N GLY A 188 -20.76 -39.10 29.10
CA GLY A 188 -19.72 -39.09 28.07
C GLY A 188 -18.39 -38.53 28.56
N ALA A 189 -17.75 -39.27 29.47
CA ALA A 189 -16.35 -39.08 29.85
C ALA A 189 -15.38 -39.34 28.68
N ASN A 190 -14.40 -38.46 28.51
CA ASN A 190 -13.05 -38.74 27.98
C ASN A 190 -12.21 -37.48 28.28
N GLY A 191 -11.12 -37.50 29.06
CA GLY A 191 -10.10 -38.52 29.15
C GLY A 191 -9.00 -38.23 28.12
N THR A 192 -7.85 -37.77 28.62
CA THR A 192 -6.47 -37.93 28.10
C THR A 192 -5.73 -36.63 27.77
N GLU A 193 -4.93 -36.15 28.74
CA GLU A 193 -3.70 -35.40 28.50
C GLU A 193 -2.54 -36.39 28.27
N PRO A 194 -1.56 -36.05 27.41
CA PRO A 194 -0.19 -36.48 27.66
C PRO A 194 0.77 -35.30 27.88
N GLU A 195 1.45 -35.42 29.01
CA GLU A 195 2.63 -34.73 29.50
C GLU A 195 3.82 -34.90 28.52
N VAL A 196 4.54 -33.81 28.23
CA VAL A 196 5.82 -33.82 27.51
C VAL A 196 6.95 -33.61 28.52
N VAL A 197 7.87 -34.58 28.56
CA VAL A 197 9.22 -34.47 29.13
C VAL A 197 10.22 -34.64 28.00
#